data_AF-F5IZQ2-F1
#
_entry.id   AF-F5IZQ2-F1
#
_cell.length_a   1.000
_cell.length_b   1.000
_cell.length_c   1.000
_cell.angle_alpha   90.00
_cell.angle_beta   90.00
_cell.angle_gamma   90.00
#
_symmetry.space_group_name_H-M   'P 1'
#
loop_
_entity.id
_entity.type
_entity.pdbx_description
1 polymer ?
#
loop_
_entity_poly.entity_id
_entity_poly.type
_entity_poly.pdbx_seq_one_letter_code
_entity_poly.pdbx_strand_id
1 'polypeptide(L)' 'MKDQKALLFRCIKNDIPAMVFSGNDILFLPLLKRYYEDAKKGGCTQEFLDDIQLRIEEFEKHIEMSPDTIKLPD' A
#
# COMPACT_ATOMS: atom_id res chain seq x y z
N MET A 1 -7.45 9.18 10.02
CA MET A 1 -6.77 8.91 8.73
C MET A 1 -5.51 9.76 8.68
N LYS A 2 -4.30 9.17 8.64
CA LYS A 2 -3.05 9.95 8.53
C LYS A 2 -3.15 10.80 7.25
N ASP A 3 -2.81 12.09 7.32
CA ASP A 3 -2.79 12.96 6.14
C ASP A 3 -1.74 12.42 5.15
N GLN A 4 -2.22 11.81 4.07
CA GLN A 4 -1.36 11.18 3.06
C GLN A 4 -0.50 12.22 2.33
N LYS A 5 -0.97 13.46 2.19
CA LYS A 5 -0.17 14.54 1.60
C LYS A 5 0.95 14.92 2.53
N ALA A 6 0.66 15.13 3.82
CA ALA A 6 1.70 15.43 4.81
C ALA A 6 2.74 14.31 4.90
N LEU A 7 2.31 13.04 4.82
CA LEU A 7 3.20 11.88 4.80
C LEU A 7 4.10 11.88 3.54
N LEU A 8 3.53 12.08 2.36
CA LEU A 8 4.28 12.15 1.10
C LEU A 8 5.30 13.31 1.13
N PHE A 9 4.89 14.49 1.59
CA PHE A 9 5.79 15.63 1.75
C PHE A 9 6.94 15.33 2.71
N ARG A 10 6.68 14.61 3.80
CA ARG A 10 7.73 14.15 4.72
C ARG A 10 8.68 13.19 4.01
N CYS A 11 8.19 12.26 3.21
CA CYS A 11 9.05 11.34 2.48
C CYS A 11 9.96 12.08 1.50
N ILE A 12 9.40 13.00 0.69
CA ILE A 12 10.16 13.83 -0.24
C ILE A 12 11.22 14.66 0.49
N LYS A 13 10.86 15.33 1.60
CA LYS A 13 11.77 16.20 2.36
C LYS A 13 12.94 15.45 2.99
N ASN A 14 12.74 14.19 3.36
CA ASN A 14 13.74 13.40 4.09
C ASN A 14 14.40 12.31 3.22
N ASP A 15 14.21 12.35 1.89
CA ASP A 15 14.73 11.36 0.95
C ASP A 15 14.38 9.90 1.34
N ILE A 16 13.14 9.73 1.84
CA ILE A 16 12.61 8.42 2.20
C ILE A 16 11.87 7.87 0.98
N PRO A 17 12.16 6.64 0.52
CA PRO A 17 11.41 6.01 -0.54
C PRO A 17 9.90 6.00 -0.23
N ALA A 18 9.11 6.46 -1.20
CA ALA A 18 7.65 6.45 -1.11
C ALA A 18 7.07 5.89 -2.40
N MET A 19 5.97 5.17 -2.27
CA MET A 19 5.17 4.70 -3.39
C MET A 19 3.75 5.25 -3.23
N VAL A 20 3.16 5.69 -4.34
CA VAL A 20 1.80 6.21 -4.41
C VAL A 20 1.02 5.33 -5.38
N PHE A 21 -0.15 4.87 -4.95
CA PHE A 21 -1.01 4.00 -5.75
C PHE A 21 -2.44 4.50 -5.72
N SER A 22 -3.19 4.20 -6.77
CA SER A 22 -4.61 4.47 -6.86
C SER A 22 -5.39 3.37 -6.15
N GLY A 23 -6.39 3.75 -5.33
CA GLY A 23 -7.28 2.81 -4.64
C GLY A 23 -8.08 1.89 -5.57
N ASN A 24 -8.11 2.23 -6.85
CA ASN A 24 -8.95 1.60 -7.85
C ASN A 24 -8.15 0.70 -8.81
N ASP A 25 -6.85 0.50 -8.58
CA ASP A 25 -6.00 -0.33 -9.43
C ASP A 25 -5.96 -1.78 -8.92
N ILE A 26 -6.49 -2.73 -9.69
CA ILE A 26 -6.52 -4.15 -9.31
C ILE A 26 -5.12 -4.78 -9.18
N LEU A 27 -4.11 -4.26 -9.90
CA LEU A 27 -2.74 -4.76 -9.85
C LEU A 27 -2.03 -4.37 -8.56
N PHE A 28 -2.58 -3.42 -7.80
CA PHE A 28 -1.97 -2.98 -6.56
C PHE A 28 -1.99 -4.07 -5.47
N LEU A 29 -3.08 -4.83 -5.32
CA LEU A 29 -3.15 -5.87 -4.30
C LEU A 29 -2.10 -6.98 -4.48
N PRO A 30 -1.92 -7.57 -5.69
CA PRO A 30 -0.82 -8.50 -5.94
C PRO A 30 0.57 -7.90 -5.68
N LEU A 31 0.79 -6.65 -6.09
CA LEU A 31 2.05 -5.95 -5.86
C LEU A 31 2.33 -5.79 -4.36
N LEU A 32 1.33 -5.37 -3.58
CA LEU A 32 1.46 -5.13 -2.15
C LEU A 32 1.74 -6.45 -1.39
N LYS A 33 1.07 -7.54 -1.76
CA LYS A 33 1.34 -8.89 -1.24
C LYS A 33 2.77 -9.34 -1.53
N ARG A 34 3.27 -9.08 -2.75
CA ARG A 34 4.66 -9.41 -3.09
C ARG A 34 5.65 -8.56 -2.30
N TYR A 35 5.38 -7.26 -2.16
CA TYR A 35 6.22 -6.34 -1.40
C TYR A 35 6.30 -6.74 0.08
N TYR A 36 5.20 -7.18 0.69
CA TYR A 36 5.18 -7.71 2.05
C TYR A 36 6.16 -8.89 2.22
N GLU A 37 6.12 -9.86 1.31
CA GLU A 37 7.03 -11.02 1.34
C GLU A 37 8.50 -10.62 1.19
N ASP A 38 8.78 -9.68 0.29
CA ASP A 38 10.14 -9.21 0.07
C ASP A 38 10.65 -8.35 1.25
N ALA A 39 9.79 -7.53 1.87
CA ALA A 39 10.09 -6.77 3.08
C ALA A 39 10.37 -7.69 4.29
N LYS A 40 9.58 -8.76 4.42
CA LYS A 40 9.78 -9.79 5.46
C LYS A 40 11.13 -10.49 5.28
N LYS A 41 11.47 -10.88 4.05
CA LYS A 41 12.79 -11.48 3.72
C LYS A 41 13.95 -10.50 3.91
N GLY A 42 13.71 -9.22 3.67
CA GLY A 42 14.68 -8.14 3.87
C GLY A 42 14.95 -7.80 5.34
N GLY A 43 14.20 -8.38 6.28
CA GLY A 43 14.37 -8.13 7.72
C GLY A 43 13.78 -6.79 8.18
N CYS A 44 12.77 -6.27 7.50
CA CYS A 44 12.03 -5.10 7.96
C CYS A 44 11.41 -5.33 9.35
N THR A 45 11.17 -4.24 10.08
CA THR A 45 10.60 -4.31 11.44
C THR A 45 9.18 -4.86 11.43
N GLN A 46 8.77 -5.52 12.52
CA GLN A 46 7.40 -6.04 12.63
C GLN A 46 6.35 -4.93 12.48
N GLU A 47 6.58 -3.75 13.06
CA GLU A 47 5.70 -2.59 12.91
C GLU A 47 5.50 -2.20 11.43
N PHE A 48 6.56 -2.25 10.62
CA PHE A 48 6.46 -1.97 9.19
C PHE A 48 5.69 -3.06 8.44
N LEU A 49 5.90 -4.32 8.80
CA LEU A 49 5.16 -5.45 8.23
C LEU A 49 3.67 -5.38 8.57
N ASP A 50 3.33 -5.04 9.82
CA ASP A 50 1.96 -4.88 10.29
C ASP A 50 1.25 -3.73 9.56
N ASP A 51 1.95 -2.63 9.32
CA ASP A 51 1.44 -1.50 8.51
C ASP A 51 1.11 -1.95 7.07
N ILE A 52 1.93 -2.80 6.43
CA ILE A 52 1.65 -3.33 5.08
C ILE A 52 0.49 -4.31 5.12
N GLN A 53 0.46 -5.22 6.10
CA GLN A 53 -0.61 -6.22 6.26
C GLN A 53 -1.98 -5.55 6.42
N LEU A 54 -2.06 -4.50 7.25
CA LEU A 54 -3.27 -3.69 7.41
C LEU A 54 -3.73 -3.09 6.07
N ARG A 55 -2.80 -2.62 5.22
CA ARG A 55 -3.13 -2.09 3.90
C ARG A 55 -3.64 -3.16 2.94
N ILE A 56 -3.11 -4.38 3.00
CA ILE A 56 -3.62 -5.53 2.24
C ILE A 56 -5.09 -5.77 2.63
N GLU A 57 -5.37 -5.87 3.93
CA GLU A 57 -6.72 -6.14 4.45
C GLU A 57 -7.72 -5.03 4.11
N GLU A 58 -7.31 -3.77 4.24
CA GLU A 58 -8.14 -2.62 3.83
C GLU A 58 -8.49 -2.66 2.35
N PHE A 59 -7.53 -3.05 1.50
CA PHE A 59 -7.73 -3.11 0.05
C PHE A 59 -8.60 -4.30 -0.37
N GLU A 60 -8.39 -5.48 0.23
CA GLU A 60 -9.25 -6.64 0.01
C GLU A 60 -10.71 -6.32 0.34
N LYS A 61 -10.93 -5.68 1.50
CA LYS A 61 -12.26 -5.22 1.90
C LYS A 61 -12.84 -4.17 0.95
N HIS A 62 -12.00 -3.27 0.41
CA HIS A 62 -12.46 -2.29 -0.57
C HIS A 62 -12.94 -2.94 -1.87
N ILE A 63 -12.21 -3.94 -2.38
CA ILE A 63 -12.62 -4.72 -3.56
C ILE A 63 -13.96 -5.43 -3.30
N GLU A 64 -14.14 -6.04 -2.14
CA GLU A 64 -15.38 -6.74 -1.78
C GLU A 64 -16.58 -5.79 -1.69
N MET A 65 -16.40 -4.61 -1.08
CA MET A 65 -17.48 -3.65 -0.89
C MET A 65 -17.81 -2.83 -2.14
N SER A 66 -16.88 -2.71 -3.09
CA SER A 66 -17.02 -1.81 -4.25
C SER A 66 -16.30 -2.37 -5.49
N PRO A 67 -16.67 -3.57 -5.99
CA PRO A 67 -15.96 -4.20 -7.09
C PRO A 67 -15.97 -3.36 -8.37
N ASP A 68 -17.05 -2.61 -8.61
CA ASP A 68 -17.21 -1.76 -9.81
C ASP A 68 -16.27 -0.55 -9.83
N THR A 69 -15.68 -0.17 -8.69
CA THR A 69 -14.70 0.93 -8.62
C THR A 69 -13.30 0.45 -8.96
N ILE A 70 -13.06 -0.86 -9.00
CA ILE A 70 -11.77 -1.47 -9.27
C ILE A 70 -11.58 -1.68 -10.77
N LYS A 71 -10.42 -1.29 -11.28
CA LYS A 71 -10.09 -1.24 -12.70
C LYS A 71 -8.68 -1.77 -12.94
N LEU A 72 -8.47 -2.30 -14.14
CA LEU A 72 -7.12 -2.41 -14.68
C LEU A 72 -6.61 -1.01 -15.02
N PRO A 73 -5.35 -0.68 -14.71
CA PRO A 73 -4.74 0.59 -15.12
C PRO A 73 -4.62 0.64 -16.65
N ASP A 74 -4.63 1.86 -17.20
CA ASP A 74 -4.54 2.17 -18.63
C ASP A 74 -3.12 2.02 -19.22
#